data_AF-A0A211ZL21-F1
#
_entry.id   AF-A0A211ZL21-F1
#
_cell.length_a   1.000
_cell.length_b   1.000
_cell.length_c   1.000
_cell.angle_alpha   90.00
_cell.angle_beta   90.00
_cell.angle_gamma   90.00
#
_symmetry.space_group_name_H-M   'P 1'
#
loop_
_entity.id
_entity.type
_entity.pdbx_description
1 polymer ?
#
loop_
_entity_poly.entity_id
_entity_poly.type
_entity_poly.pdbx_seq_one_letter_code
_entity_poly.pdbx_strand_id
1 'polypeptide(L)'
;MPEGAELAGLRDRIAASRAMACGMVHESVPRDRDGQPVAHAVEPDTYARPALCPAGRRDTQLACSHSTARLPLRRAIEALQARDGADAAALESLLAEWMRLDAALGTLDHRRYAAETRLADAVRASPGTATQEERSIAALVREHRDLALGLDALRDRILAAIDRALVS
;
A
#
# COMPACT_ATOMS: atom_id res chain seq x y z
N MET A 1 32.35 -7.27 8.67
CA MET A 1 32.15 -5.83 8.95
C MET A 1 31.42 -5.00 7.86
N PRO A 2 30.82 -5.55 6.77
CA PRO A 2 29.88 -4.79 5.93
C PRO A 2 28.39 -4.98 6.30
N GLU A 3 28.00 -6.13 6.84
CA GLU A 3 26.58 -6.49 7.11
C GLU A 3 25.91 -5.64 8.21
N GLY A 4 26.65 -5.28 9.27
CA GLY A 4 26.11 -4.44 10.34
C GLY A 4 25.78 -3.01 9.89
N ALA A 5 26.58 -2.46 8.96
CA ALA A 5 26.34 -1.13 8.40
C ALA A 5 25.14 -1.13 7.45
N GLU A 6 24.96 -2.19 6.66
CA GLU A 6 23.77 -2.37 5.83
C GLU A 6 22.50 -2.45 6.67
N LEU A 7 22.50 -3.28 7.71
CA LEU A 7 21.34 -3.47 8.57
C LEU A 7 20.96 -2.21 9.33
N ALA A 8 21.95 -1.43 9.80
CA ALA A 8 21.71 -0.12 10.41
C ALA A 8 21.09 0.88 9.41
N GLY A 9 21.60 0.92 8.16
CA GLY A 9 21.01 1.77 7.12
C GLY A 9 19.58 1.37 6.75
N LEU A 10 19.27 0.06 6.74
CA LEU A 10 17.92 -0.43 6.53
C LEU A 10 16.99 -0.05 7.69
N ARG A 11 17.47 -0.18 8.93
CA ARG A 11 16.73 0.23 10.13
C ARG A 11 16.24 1.67 10.03
N ASP A 12 17.13 2.61 9.70
CA ASP A 12 16.78 4.04 9.66
C ASP A 12 15.75 4.34 8.56
N ARG A 13 15.88 3.69 7.40
CA ARG A 13 14.91 3.81 6.31
C ARG A 13 13.54 3.25 6.69
N ILE A 14 13.51 2.10 7.36
CA ILE A 14 12.28 1.47 7.83
C ILE A 14 11.62 2.35 8.91
N ALA A 15 12.40 2.90 9.85
CA ALA A 15 11.90 3.78 10.90
C ALA A 15 11.30 5.09 10.35
N ALA A 16 11.83 5.59 9.22
CA ALA A 16 11.26 6.75 8.54
C ALA A 16 9.96 6.45 7.78
N SER A 17 9.63 5.17 7.55
CA SER A 17 8.44 4.75 6.81
C SER A 17 7.18 4.76 7.67
N ARG A 18 6.03 5.03 7.06
CA ARG A 18 4.72 5.12 7.72
C ARG A 18 3.68 4.33 6.95
N ALA A 19 2.78 3.63 7.63
CA ALA A 19 1.62 3.03 7.00
C ALA A 19 0.37 3.90 7.28
N MET A 20 0.06 4.85 6.39
CA MET A 20 -1.15 5.65 6.47
C MET A 20 -2.09 5.33 5.31
N ALA A 21 -3.32 4.94 5.64
CA ALA A 21 -4.34 4.66 4.65
C ALA A 21 -4.84 5.95 3.98
N CYS A 22 -4.52 6.14 2.70
CA CYS A 22 -5.07 7.20 1.87
C CYS A 22 -6.47 6.90 1.30
N GLY A 23 -7.02 5.71 1.54
CA GLY A 23 -8.28 5.25 0.94
C GLY A 23 -8.19 5.02 -0.57
N MET A 24 -6.96 4.86 -1.10
CA MET A 24 -6.67 4.70 -2.53
C MET A 24 -7.31 5.82 -3.36
N VAL A 25 -7.16 7.07 -2.90
CA VAL A 25 -7.73 8.25 -3.58
C VAL A 25 -7.20 8.41 -5.01
N HIS A 26 -6.00 7.91 -5.34
CA HIS A 26 -5.46 7.96 -6.71
C HIS A 26 -6.19 7.02 -7.70
N GLU A 27 -7.11 6.21 -7.20
CA GLU A 27 -8.02 5.38 -8.00
C GLU A 27 -9.42 5.98 -8.15
N SER A 28 -9.71 7.13 -7.51
CA SER A 28 -11.04 7.74 -7.57
C SER A 28 -11.31 8.37 -8.94
N VAL A 29 -12.57 8.34 -9.39
CA VAL A 29 -13.01 9.11 -10.56
C VAL A 29 -13.52 10.48 -10.10
N PRO A 30 -12.89 11.61 -10.53
CA PRO A 30 -13.36 12.94 -10.15
C PRO A 30 -14.72 13.24 -10.80
N ARG A 31 -15.50 14.07 -10.11
CA ARG A 31 -16.79 14.58 -10.61
C ARG A 31 -16.68 16.06 -10.94
N ASP A 32 -17.42 16.50 -11.96
CA ASP A 32 -17.53 17.90 -12.33
C ASP A 32 -18.54 18.66 -11.44
N ARG A 33 -18.86 19.91 -11.82
CA ARG A 33 -19.78 20.77 -11.07
C ARG A 33 -21.22 20.27 -11.08
N ASP A 34 -21.60 19.49 -12.07
CA ASP A 34 -22.93 18.90 -12.22
C ASP A 34 -23.00 17.50 -11.58
N GLY A 35 -21.92 17.08 -10.93
CA GLY A 35 -21.80 15.77 -10.28
C GLY A 35 -21.58 14.63 -11.27
N GLN A 36 -21.27 14.92 -12.53
CA GLN A 36 -20.99 13.91 -13.55
C GLN A 36 -19.52 13.47 -13.50
N PRO A 37 -19.23 12.18 -13.76
CA PRO A 37 -17.86 11.69 -13.85
C PRO A 37 -17.10 12.36 -14.99
N VAL A 38 -15.87 12.77 -14.73
CA VAL A 38 -15.02 13.43 -15.74
C VAL A 38 -14.39 12.37 -16.64
N ALA A 39 -14.57 12.50 -17.95
CA ALA A 39 -13.93 11.65 -18.96
C ALA A 39 -12.42 11.91 -19.07
N HIS A 40 -11.66 10.90 -19.48
CA HIS A 40 -10.22 11.04 -19.72
C HIS A 40 -9.96 11.88 -20.96
N ALA A 41 -9.05 12.85 -20.87
CA ALA A 41 -8.83 13.86 -21.91
C ALA A 41 -8.32 13.29 -23.25
N VAL A 42 -7.63 12.14 -23.21
CA VAL A 42 -7.03 11.50 -24.39
C VAL A 42 -7.80 10.24 -24.82
N GLU A 43 -8.54 9.62 -23.89
CA GLU A 43 -9.25 8.35 -24.11
C GLU A 43 -10.70 8.54 -23.68
N PRO A 44 -11.58 9.07 -24.56
CA PRO A 44 -12.92 9.52 -24.17
C PRO A 44 -13.83 8.41 -23.59
N ASP A 45 -13.50 7.15 -23.86
CA ASP A 45 -14.22 5.98 -23.37
C ASP A 45 -13.81 5.56 -21.95
N THR A 46 -12.85 6.25 -21.33
CA THR A 46 -12.40 6.01 -19.95
C THR A 46 -12.58 7.26 -19.08
N TYR A 47 -12.41 7.09 -17.77
CA TYR A 47 -12.55 8.17 -16.81
C TYR A 47 -11.20 8.77 -16.42
N ALA A 48 -11.21 10.08 -16.15
CA ALA A 48 -10.07 10.74 -15.58
C ALA A 48 -9.74 10.14 -14.20
N ARG A 49 -8.45 10.21 -13.83
CA ARG A 49 -7.96 9.80 -12.52
C ARG A 49 -7.00 10.85 -11.98
N PRO A 50 -6.89 10.98 -10.64
CA PRO A 50 -5.79 11.71 -10.05
C PRO A 50 -4.46 11.07 -10.46
N ALA A 51 -3.44 11.91 -10.64
CA ALA A 51 -2.09 11.44 -10.81
C ALA A 51 -1.62 10.63 -9.58
N LEU A 52 -0.63 9.75 -9.79
CA LEU A 52 0.01 9.02 -8.70
C LEU A 52 0.55 9.97 -7.63
N CYS A 53 0.64 9.47 -6.39
CA CYS A 53 1.26 10.20 -5.30
C CYS A 53 2.68 10.68 -5.68
N PRO A 54 3.10 11.88 -5.25
CA PRO A 54 4.47 12.37 -5.46
C PRO A 54 5.52 11.38 -4.96
N ALA A 55 6.69 11.33 -5.63
CA ALA A 55 7.76 10.38 -5.33
C ALA A 55 8.13 10.33 -3.84
N GLY A 56 8.40 11.48 -3.20
CA GLY A 56 8.76 11.52 -1.78
C GLY A 56 7.70 10.94 -0.83
N ARG A 57 6.41 10.98 -1.20
CA ARG A 57 5.36 10.27 -0.46
C ARG A 57 5.44 8.76 -0.70
N ARG A 58 5.64 8.32 -1.95
CA ARG A 58 5.76 6.89 -2.30
C ARG A 58 7.01 6.24 -1.67
N ASP A 59 8.06 7.01 -1.44
CA ASP A 59 9.32 6.51 -0.85
C ASP A 59 9.22 6.27 0.67
N THR A 60 8.18 6.79 1.33
CA THR A 60 7.98 6.66 2.78
C THR A 60 6.66 6.01 3.17
N GLN A 61 5.69 5.94 2.27
CA GLN A 61 4.34 5.43 2.55
C GLN A 61 4.23 3.92 2.29
N LEU A 62 4.10 3.10 3.32
CA LEU A 62 3.96 1.64 3.20
C LEU A 62 2.60 1.21 2.62
N ALA A 63 1.52 1.93 2.89
CA ALA A 63 0.16 1.51 2.54
C ALA A 63 -0.28 1.96 1.13
N CYS A 64 0.57 1.80 0.11
CA CYS A 64 0.27 2.19 -1.27
C CYS A 64 0.84 1.16 -2.25
N SER A 65 0.03 0.59 -3.15
CA SER A 65 0.49 -0.38 -4.18
C SER A 65 1.77 0.08 -4.89
N HIS A 66 1.82 1.36 -5.28
CA HIS A 66 2.93 2.00 -5.99
C HIS A 66 4.14 2.39 -5.13
N SER A 67 4.18 2.00 -3.86
CA SER A 67 5.25 2.37 -2.92
C SER A 67 6.52 1.58 -3.13
N THR A 68 7.65 2.28 -3.05
CA THR A 68 8.99 1.68 -2.96
C THR A 68 9.42 1.46 -1.50
N ALA A 69 8.70 2.06 -0.54
CA ALA A 69 9.02 2.03 0.89
C ALA A 69 8.94 0.61 1.51
N ARG A 70 8.29 -0.35 0.83
CA ARG A 70 8.21 -1.74 1.28
C ARG A 70 9.45 -2.58 0.92
N LEU A 71 10.28 -2.14 -0.04
CA LEU A 71 11.48 -2.87 -0.43
C LEU A 71 12.52 -2.98 0.70
N PRO A 72 12.79 -1.92 1.49
CA PRO A 72 13.65 -2.03 2.67
C PRO A 72 13.20 -3.08 3.69
N LEU A 73 11.89 -3.29 3.89
CA LEU A 73 11.36 -4.29 4.82
C LEU A 73 11.79 -5.70 4.39
N ARG A 74 11.55 -6.04 3.11
CA ARG A 74 11.97 -7.32 2.53
C ARG A 74 13.49 -7.52 2.65
N ARG A 75 14.27 -6.52 2.26
CA ARG A 75 15.74 -6.59 2.33
C ARG A 75 16.25 -6.78 3.74
N ALA A 76 15.62 -6.16 4.73
CA ALA A 76 15.99 -6.36 6.12
C ALA A 76 15.71 -7.78 6.60
N ILE A 77 14.59 -8.39 6.18
CA ILE A 77 14.31 -9.81 6.50
C ILE A 77 15.36 -10.72 5.85
N GLU A 78 15.66 -10.52 4.57
CA GLU A 78 16.69 -11.29 3.84
C GLU A 78 18.08 -11.12 4.50
N ALA A 79 18.45 -9.91 4.90
CA ALA A 79 19.72 -9.64 5.59
C ALA A 79 19.77 -10.30 6.99
N LEU A 80 18.64 -10.34 7.72
CA LEU A 80 18.55 -11.04 9.01
C LEU A 80 18.67 -12.56 8.83
N GLN A 81 18.08 -13.13 7.77
CA GLN A 81 18.14 -14.57 7.47
C GLN A 81 19.56 -15.04 7.14
N ALA A 82 20.39 -14.17 6.57
CA ALA A 82 21.78 -14.48 6.23
C ALA A 82 22.73 -14.51 7.44
N ARG A 83 22.29 -14.07 8.64
CA ARG A 83 23.13 -14.03 9.84
C ARG A 83 23.17 -15.38 10.56
N ASP A 84 24.33 -15.69 11.12
CA ASP A 84 24.51 -16.86 11.98
C ASP A 84 23.62 -16.78 13.24
N GLY A 85 22.97 -17.89 13.58
CA GLY A 85 22.08 -17.98 14.75
C GLY A 85 20.70 -17.35 14.57
N ALA A 86 20.33 -16.95 13.35
CA ALA A 86 19.01 -16.41 13.07
C ALA A 86 17.88 -17.43 13.29
N ASP A 87 16.77 -16.98 13.87
CA ASP A 87 15.53 -17.76 13.94
C ASP A 87 14.86 -17.77 12.55
N ALA A 88 15.24 -18.75 11.73
CA ALA A 88 14.77 -18.88 10.36
C ALA A 88 13.23 -19.00 10.27
N ALA A 89 12.59 -19.66 11.24
CA ALA A 89 11.14 -19.84 11.25
C ALA A 89 10.41 -18.52 11.52
N ALA A 90 10.90 -17.73 12.49
CA ALA A 90 10.34 -16.41 12.76
C ALA A 90 10.53 -15.46 11.57
N LEU A 91 11.68 -15.49 10.91
CA LEU A 91 11.97 -14.64 9.76
C LEU A 91 11.15 -15.04 8.52
N GLU A 92 10.97 -16.33 8.27
CA GLU A 92 10.10 -16.83 7.19
C GLU A 92 8.64 -16.39 7.40
N SER A 93 8.17 -16.40 8.66
CA SER A 93 6.84 -15.89 9.01
C SER A 93 6.69 -14.39 8.68
N LEU A 94 7.71 -13.57 8.99
CA LEU A 94 7.71 -12.15 8.63
C LEU A 94 7.71 -11.95 7.10
N LEU A 95 8.48 -12.75 6.36
CA LEU A 95 8.54 -12.67 4.90
C LEU A 95 7.20 -13.05 4.26
N ALA A 96 6.60 -14.16 4.69
CA ALA A 96 5.30 -14.62 4.21
C ALA A 96 4.21 -13.58 4.48
N GLU A 97 4.23 -12.94 5.65
CA GLU A 97 3.30 -11.88 5.99
C GLU A 97 3.51 -10.62 5.13
N TRP A 98 4.76 -10.22 4.90
CA TRP A 98 5.11 -9.12 3.99
C TRP A 98 4.55 -9.38 2.58
N MET A 99 4.81 -10.58 2.02
CA MET A 99 4.36 -10.95 0.67
C MET A 99 2.83 -10.91 0.57
N ARG A 100 2.13 -11.43 1.58
CA ARG A 100 0.67 -11.41 1.64
C ARG A 100 0.12 -9.98 1.65
N LEU A 101 0.68 -9.10 2.48
CA LEU A 101 0.24 -7.70 2.57
C LEU A 101 0.52 -6.92 1.28
N ASP A 102 1.68 -7.12 0.66
CA ASP A 102 2.05 -6.48 -0.61
C ASP A 102 1.10 -6.90 -1.76
N ALA A 103 0.86 -8.21 -1.90
CA ALA A 103 -0.07 -8.75 -2.90
C ALA A 103 -1.52 -8.27 -2.67
N ALA A 104 -1.95 -8.18 -1.41
CA ALA A 104 -3.27 -7.69 -1.05
C ALA A 104 -3.46 -6.22 -1.44
N LEU A 105 -2.45 -5.36 -1.20
CA LEU A 105 -2.49 -3.96 -1.62
C LEU A 105 -2.61 -3.80 -3.14
N GLY A 106 -1.81 -4.54 -3.91
CA GLY A 106 -1.88 -4.49 -5.37
C GLY A 106 -3.25 -4.92 -5.90
N THR A 107 -3.81 -5.99 -5.33
CA THR A 107 -5.15 -6.45 -5.68
C THR A 107 -6.24 -5.44 -5.30
N LEU A 108 -6.10 -4.79 -4.14
CA LEU A 108 -7.08 -3.83 -3.64
C LEU A 108 -7.16 -2.58 -4.53
N ASP A 109 -6.01 -2.12 -5.03
CA ASP A 109 -5.90 -0.97 -5.94
C ASP A 109 -6.69 -1.19 -7.24
N HIS A 110 -6.55 -2.37 -7.86
CA HIS A 110 -7.32 -2.72 -9.05
C HIS A 110 -8.82 -2.86 -8.76
N ARG A 111 -9.18 -3.50 -7.64
CA ARG A 111 -10.59 -3.63 -7.21
C ARG A 111 -11.22 -2.26 -6.97
N ARG A 112 -10.45 -1.33 -6.41
CA ARG A 112 -10.87 0.05 -6.15
C ARG A 112 -11.17 0.78 -7.45
N TYR A 113 -10.26 0.74 -8.42
CA TYR A 113 -10.49 1.36 -9.71
C TYR A 113 -11.73 0.79 -10.41
N ALA A 114 -11.85 -0.53 -10.46
CA ALA A 114 -13.00 -1.17 -11.07
C ALA A 114 -14.34 -0.78 -10.41
N ALA A 115 -14.35 -0.57 -9.08
CA ALA A 115 -15.54 -0.10 -8.37
C ALA A 115 -15.86 1.38 -8.67
N GLU A 116 -14.85 2.24 -8.80
CA GLU A 116 -15.00 3.65 -9.18
C GLU A 116 -15.52 3.81 -10.61
N THR A 117 -15.03 3.01 -11.56
CA THR A 117 -15.56 2.98 -12.93
C THR A 117 -17.03 2.56 -12.96
N ARG A 118 -17.41 1.49 -12.24
CA ARG A 118 -18.82 1.07 -12.15
C ARG A 118 -19.70 2.15 -11.51
N LEU A 119 -19.20 2.85 -10.48
CA LEU A 119 -19.91 3.98 -9.88
C LEU A 119 -20.12 5.09 -10.90
N ALA A 120 -19.08 5.44 -11.67
CA ALA A 120 -19.16 6.46 -12.70
C ALA A 120 -20.18 6.09 -13.79
N ASP A 121 -20.17 4.85 -14.26
CA ASP A 121 -21.15 4.35 -15.23
C ASP A 121 -22.59 4.43 -14.68
N ALA A 122 -22.79 4.02 -13.42
CA ALA A 122 -24.08 4.09 -12.75
C ALA A 122 -24.59 5.54 -12.65
N VAL A 123 -23.73 6.48 -12.24
CA VAL A 123 -24.08 7.91 -12.12
C VAL A 123 -24.47 8.50 -13.48
N ARG A 124 -23.75 8.15 -14.56
CA ARG A 124 -24.09 8.60 -15.93
C ARG A 124 -25.42 8.04 -16.42
N ALA A 125 -25.72 6.79 -16.08
CA ALA A 125 -26.97 6.15 -16.49
C ALA A 125 -28.18 6.64 -15.69
N SER A 126 -28.05 6.73 -14.36
CA SER A 126 -29.08 7.25 -13.46
C SER A 126 -28.48 7.56 -12.08
N PRO A 127 -28.45 8.82 -11.63
CA PRO A 127 -27.84 9.20 -10.35
C PRO A 127 -28.39 8.49 -9.11
N GLY A 128 -29.60 7.91 -9.17
CA GLY A 128 -30.26 7.25 -8.05
C GLY A 128 -29.86 5.79 -7.79
N THR A 129 -29.04 5.17 -8.64
CA THR A 129 -28.67 3.74 -8.54
C THR A 129 -27.30 3.47 -7.91
N ALA A 130 -26.51 4.52 -7.65
CA ALA A 130 -25.11 4.46 -7.22
C ALA A 130 -24.83 3.85 -5.83
N THR A 131 -25.86 3.64 -5.01
CA THR A 131 -25.71 3.30 -3.58
C THR A 131 -24.98 1.98 -3.34
N GLN A 132 -25.07 1.01 -4.27
CA GLN A 132 -24.38 -0.27 -4.11
C GLN A 132 -22.87 -0.13 -4.34
N GLU A 133 -22.49 0.61 -5.37
CA GLU A 133 -21.10 0.86 -5.74
C GLU A 133 -20.41 1.71 -4.68
N GLU A 134 -21.11 2.73 -4.14
CA GLU A 134 -20.63 3.52 -3.00
C GLU A 134 -20.36 2.67 -1.76
N ARG A 135 -21.24 1.71 -1.44
CA ARG A 135 -21.00 0.75 -0.34
C ARG A 135 -19.80 -0.15 -0.61
N SER A 136 -19.63 -0.62 -1.85
CA SER A 136 -18.49 -1.43 -2.27
C SER A 136 -17.17 -0.67 -2.08
N ILE A 137 -17.14 0.58 -2.55
CA ILE A 137 -16.04 1.52 -2.37
C ILE A 137 -15.72 1.73 -0.89
N ALA A 138 -16.72 2.00 -0.05
CA ALA A 138 -16.53 2.18 1.38
C ALA A 138 -15.95 0.92 2.06
N ALA A 139 -16.32 -0.28 1.59
CA ALA A 139 -15.75 -1.53 2.08
C ALA A 139 -14.28 -1.68 1.69
N LEU A 140 -13.91 -1.35 0.45
CA LEU A 140 -12.51 -1.37 -0.01
C LEU A 140 -11.65 -0.36 0.75
N VAL A 141 -12.19 0.82 1.07
CA VAL A 141 -11.49 1.82 1.90
C VAL A 141 -11.27 1.31 3.33
N ARG A 142 -12.21 0.54 3.91
CA ARG A 142 -12.00 -0.11 5.22
C ARG A 142 -10.92 -1.18 5.13
N GLU A 143 -10.98 -2.05 4.13
CA GLU A 143 -9.96 -3.07 3.88
C GLU A 143 -8.56 -2.44 3.73
N HIS A 144 -8.45 -1.29 3.07
CA HIS A 144 -7.19 -0.54 2.97
C HIS A 144 -6.66 -0.07 4.33
N ARG A 145 -7.54 0.38 5.23
CA ARG A 145 -7.15 0.77 6.59
C ARG A 145 -6.64 -0.42 7.38
N ASP A 146 -7.29 -1.57 7.26
CA ASP A 146 -6.87 -2.79 7.96
C ASP A 146 -5.50 -3.27 7.45
N LEU A 147 -5.27 -3.22 6.13
CA LEU A 147 -3.95 -3.51 5.56
C LEU A 147 -2.87 -2.51 6.01
N ALA A 148 -3.20 -1.22 6.13
CA ALA A 148 -2.28 -0.23 6.64
C ALA A 148 -1.87 -0.51 8.09
N LEU A 149 -2.82 -0.89 8.95
CA LEU A 149 -2.53 -1.31 10.32
C LEU A 149 -1.63 -2.55 10.36
N GLY A 150 -1.90 -3.55 9.51
CA GLY A 150 -1.07 -4.75 9.38
C GLY A 150 0.38 -4.42 8.96
N LEU A 151 0.55 -3.49 8.02
CA LEU A 151 1.88 -3.03 7.59
C LEU A 151 2.63 -2.28 8.67
N ASP A 152 1.95 -1.45 9.47
CA ASP A 152 2.57 -0.75 10.60
C ASP A 152 3.07 -1.76 11.66
N ALA A 153 2.24 -2.75 12.00
CA ALA A 153 2.60 -3.81 12.93
C ALA A 153 3.74 -4.72 12.41
N LEU A 154 3.78 -4.98 11.10
CA LEU A 154 4.89 -5.70 10.47
C LEU A 154 6.18 -4.88 10.50
N ARG A 155 6.12 -3.58 10.18
CA ARG A 155 7.26 -2.65 10.26
C ARG A 155 7.89 -2.71 11.65
N ASP A 156 7.07 -2.60 12.69
CA ASP A 156 7.56 -2.54 14.08
C ASP A 156 8.22 -3.84 14.52
N ARG A 157 7.68 -5.00 14.11
CA ARG A 157 8.31 -6.30 14.38
C ARG A 157 9.63 -6.47 13.66
N ILE A 158 9.74 -6.00 12.41
CA ILE A 158 11.00 -6.02 11.65
C ILE A 158 12.02 -5.11 12.33
N LEU A 159 11.64 -3.89 12.73
CA LEU A 159 12.52 -2.99 13.49
C LEU A 159 13.03 -3.63 14.78
N ALA A 160 12.14 -4.27 15.54
CA ALA A 160 12.54 -4.97 16.76
C ALA A 160 13.51 -6.14 16.49
N ALA A 161 13.35 -6.85 15.37
CA ALA A 161 14.27 -7.91 14.97
C ALA A 161 15.65 -7.37 14.58
N ILE A 162 15.68 -6.26 13.83
CA ILE A 162 16.92 -5.55 13.49
C ILE A 162 17.63 -5.08 14.76
N ASP A 163 16.91 -4.43 15.67
CA ASP A 163 17.49 -3.89 16.90
C ASP A 163 18.13 -4.98 17.76
N ARG A 164 17.49 -6.16 17.87
CA ARG A 164 18.11 -7.33 18.54
C ARG A 164 19.38 -7.80 17.85
N ALA A 165 19.38 -7.85 16.52
CA ALA A 165 20.53 -8.32 15.75
C ALA A 165 21.72 -7.36 15.76
N LEU A 166 21.49 -6.06 15.97
CA LEU A 166 22.54 -5.03 16.05
C LEU A 166 23.24 -4.97 17.41
N VAL A 167 22.60 -5.48 18.47
CA VAL A 167 23.18 -5.55 19.83
C VAL A 167 23.81 -6.91 20.16
N SER A 168 23.64 -7.90 19.27
CA SER A 168 24.20 -9.26 19.39
C SER A 168 25.51 -9.38 18.64
#